data_AF-A0A528A2T5-F1
#
_entry.id   AF-A0A528A2T5-F1
#
_cell.length_a   1.000
_cell.length_b   1.000
_cell.length_c   1.000
_cell.angle_alpha   90.00
_cell.angle_beta   90.00
_cell.angle_gamma   90.00
#
_symmetry.space_group_name_H-M   'P 1'
#
loop_
_entity.id
_entity.type
_entity.pdbx_description
1 polymer ?
#
loop_
_entity_poly.entity_id
_entity_poly.type
_entity_poly.pdbx_seq_one_letter_code
_entity_poly.pdbx_strand_id
1 'polypeptide(L)'
;MDKMAANLSVSETAKSIDALVTPALLLDRGRLERNTQRLAEHARKLGVVLRPHMKTAKSIDVARHVFPREPGPITVSTIAEAEYFAGHGFRDITYAVGMSAASAIRAMKLCRRTGVDLKLLLDTVEQADVLANVREATGVTPSVFIELDCDDHRGGLKPDDPKLLEVANRVVAAGANLVGVLAHAGESYSLSTPGA
;
A
#
# COMPACT_ATOMS: atom_id res chain seq x y z
N MET A 1 5.46 5.52 -30.56
CA MET A 1 4.05 5.74 -30.94
C MET A 1 3.22 5.67 -29.67
N ASP A 2 2.53 6.77 -29.42
CA ASP A 2 1.99 7.21 -28.14
C ASP A 2 0.67 6.50 -27.80
N LYS A 3 0.70 5.52 -26.89
CA LYS A 3 -0.50 4.83 -26.39
C LYS A 3 -1.18 5.61 -25.24
N MET A 4 -0.60 6.72 -24.78
CA MET A 4 -1.13 7.51 -23.66
C MET A 4 -2.16 8.57 -24.11
N ALA A 5 -2.13 8.96 -25.37
CA ALA A 5 -3.06 9.95 -25.93
C ALA A 5 -4.51 9.45 -26.12
N ALA A 6 -4.76 8.14 -26.09
CA ALA A 6 -6.05 7.57 -26.50
C ALA A 6 -7.14 7.52 -25.40
N ASN A 7 -6.82 7.76 -24.13
CA ASN A 7 -7.80 7.70 -23.03
C ASN A 7 -8.23 9.08 -22.50
N LEU A 8 -7.78 10.17 -23.14
CA LEU A 8 -8.06 11.55 -22.75
C LEU A 8 -8.96 12.29 -23.75
N SER A 9 -9.80 11.59 -24.52
CA SER A 9 -11.07 12.22 -24.92
C SER A 9 -12.00 12.17 -23.73
N VAL A 10 -11.74 13.06 -22.76
CA VAL A 10 -12.73 13.50 -21.80
C VAL A 10 -13.97 13.84 -22.62
N SER A 11 -14.99 12.99 -22.50
CA SER A 11 -16.34 13.30 -22.91
C SER A 11 -16.60 14.76 -22.56
N GLU A 12 -17.12 15.55 -23.51
CA GLU A 12 -17.85 16.77 -23.19
C GLU A 12 -18.59 16.54 -21.88
N THR A 13 -18.37 17.41 -20.88
CA THR A 13 -18.89 17.23 -19.52
C THR A 13 -20.38 16.91 -19.59
N ALA A 14 -20.73 15.64 -19.42
CA ALA A 14 -22.11 15.20 -19.52
C ALA A 14 -22.91 15.96 -18.47
N LYS A 15 -23.93 16.70 -18.90
CA LYS A 15 -24.72 17.58 -18.02
C LYS A 15 -25.61 16.80 -17.04
N SER A 16 -25.86 15.51 -17.32
CA SER A 16 -26.57 14.58 -16.46
C SER A 16 -25.96 13.18 -16.54
N ILE A 17 -26.26 12.33 -15.55
CA ILE A 17 -25.83 10.92 -15.55
C ILE A 17 -26.41 10.16 -16.75
N ASP A 18 -27.63 10.49 -17.18
CA ASP A 18 -28.32 9.85 -18.30
C ASP A 18 -27.65 10.08 -19.65
N ALA A 19 -26.79 11.10 -19.75
CA ALA A 19 -26.04 11.42 -20.97
C ALA A 19 -24.70 10.66 -21.07
N LEU A 20 -24.34 9.83 -20.09
CA LEU A 20 -23.10 9.08 -20.10
C LEU A 20 -23.21 7.81 -20.96
N VAL A 21 -22.17 7.55 -21.76
CA VAL A 21 -22.04 6.28 -22.47
C VAL A 21 -21.74 5.17 -21.47
N THR A 22 -22.58 4.13 -21.46
CA THR A 22 -22.42 2.97 -20.58
C THR A 22 -21.58 1.86 -21.22
N PRO A 23 -20.80 1.09 -20.43
CA PRO A 23 -20.70 1.14 -18.97
C PRO A 23 -19.84 2.31 -18.46
N ALA A 24 -20.32 2.97 -17.40
CA ALA A 24 -19.61 4.07 -16.73
C ALA A 24 -19.48 3.80 -15.22
N LEU A 25 -18.26 3.95 -14.68
CA LEU A 25 -18.03 3.93 -13.24
C LEU A 25 -18.25 5.33 -12.67
N LEU A 26 -19.26 5.47 -11.80
CA LEU A 26 -19.58 6.75 -11.16
C LEU A 26 -19.06 6.80 -9.73
N LEU A 27 -18.51 7.95 -9.34
CA LEU A 27 -18.07 8.21 -7.98
C LEU A 27 -18.78 9.46 -7.43
N ASP A 28 -19.61 9.27 -6.40
CA ASP A 28 -20.25 10.37 -5.68
C ASP A 28 -19.19 11.07 -4.80
N ARG A 29 -18.80 12.29 -5.20
CA ARG A 29 -17.82 13.11 -4.49
C ARG A 29 -18.23 13.42 -3.05
N GLY A 30 -19.50 13.74 -2.82
CA GLY A 30 -19.99 14.06 -1.48
C GLY A 30 -19.94 12.85 -0.55
N ARG A 31 -20.23 11.64 -1.05
CA ARG A 31 -20.05 10.39 -0.30
C ARG A 31 -18.57 10.10 -0.05
N LEU A 32 -17.71 10.30 -1.04
CA LEU A 32 -16.26 10.14 -0.88
C LEU A 32 -15.74 11.02 0.27
N GLU A 33 -16.04 12.32 0.23
CA GLU A 33 -15.57 13.29 1.24
C GLU A 33 -16.06 12.94 2.64
N ARG A 34 -17.35 12.57 2.80
CA ARG A 34 -17.88 12.13 4.10
C ARG A 34 -17.18 10.87 4.61
N ASN A 35 -16.90 9.92 3.73
CA ASN A 35 -16.23 8.67 4.11
C ASN A 35 -14.77 8.89 4.51
N THR A 36 -14.02 9.69 3.74
CA THR A 36 -12.61 9.98 4.06
C THR A 36 -12.49 10.80 5.34
N GLN A 37 -13.36 11.79 5.54
CA GLN A 37 -13.40 12.57 6.78
C GLN A 37 -13.70 11.68 7.99
N ARG A 38 -14.75 10.84 7.91
CA ARG A 38 -15.10 9.92 9.00
C ARG A 38 -13.93 9.00 9.39
N LEU A 39 -13.23 8.45 8.40
CA LEU A 39 -12.07 7.58 8.64
C LEU A 39 -10.91 8.34 9.30
N ALA A 40 -10.61 9.55 8.82
CA ALA A 40 -9.56 10.40 9.39
C ALA A 40 -9.88 10.82 10.84
N GLU A 41 -11.13 11.18 11.13
CA GLU A 41 -11.56 11.51 12.49
C GLU A 41 -11.50 10.29 13.42
N HIS A 42 -11.86 9.11 12.93
CA HIS A 42 -11.78 7.88 13.71
C HIS A 42 -10.32 7.54 14.07
N ALA A 43 -9.41 7.56 13.10
CA ALA A 43 -7.98 7.33 13.34
C ALA A 43 -7.40 8.34 14.34
N ARG A 44 -7.77 9.63 14.20
CA ARG A 44 -7.36 10.68 15.13
C ARG A 44 -7.87 10.44 16.55
N LYS A 45 -9.12 9.99 16.73
CA LYS A 45 -9.66 9.65 18.06
C LYS A 45 -8.93 8.48 18.72
N LEU A 46 -8.45 7.52 17.92
CA LEU A 46 -7.65 6.39 18.40
C LEU A 46 -6.17 6.75 18.62
N GLY A 47 -5.72 7.94 18.21
CA GLY A 47 -4.32 8.35 18.30
C GLY A 47 -3.39 7.59 17.35
N VAL A 48 -3.91 7.02 16.26
CA VAL A 48 -3.14 6.24 15.29
C VAL A 48 -2.95 6.97 13.97
N VAL A 49 -1.88 6.63 13.25
CA VAL A 49 -1.63 7.16 11.91
C VAL A 49 -2.55 6.47 10.90
N LEU A 50 -3.34 7.25 10.18
CA LEU A 50 -4.14 6.74 9.07
C LEU A 50 -3.25 6.50 7.84
N ARG A 51 -3.07 5.23 7.46
CA ARG A 51 -2.39 4.80 6.22
C ARG A 51 -3.37 4.05 5.31
N PRO A 52 -4.14 4.74 4.46
CA PRO A 52 -5.16 4.11 3.66
C PRO A 52 -4.55 3.31 2.51
N HIS A 53 -5.22 2.22 2.14
CA HIS A 53 -4.80 1.39 1.03
C HIS A 53 -5.39 1.90 -0.29
N MET A 54 -4.52 2.20 -1.25
CA MET A 54 -4.91 2.80 -2.52
C MET A 54 -5.48 1.80 -3.54
N LYS A 55 -5.46 0.49 -3.26
CA LYS A 55 -5.82 -0.56 -4.23
C LYS A 55 -7.25 -0.47 -4.74
N THR A 56 -8.15 0.10 -3.95
CA THR A 56 -9.57 0.24 -4.30
C THR A 56 -9.78 1.31 -5.38
N ALA A 57 -9.12 2.46 -5.25
CA ALA A 57 -9.36 3.61 -6.12
C ALA A 57 -8.29 3.78 -7.21
N LYS A 58 -7.02 3.47 -6.90
CA LYS A 58 -5.84 3.64 -7.77
C LYS A 58 -5.81 5.01 -8.48
N SER A 59 -6.24 6.06 -7.79
CA SER A 59 -6.47 7.40 -8.34
C SER A 59 -5.83 8.47 -7.47
N ILE A 60 -5.05 9.35 -8.08
CA ILE A 60 -4.47 10.51 -7.40
C ILE A 60 -5.55 11.47 -6.88
N ASP A 61 -6.66 11.63 -7.60
CA ASP A 61 -7.73 12.53 -7.18
C ASP A 61 -8.38 12.04 -5.89
N VAL A 62 -8.63 10.72 -5.79
CA VAL A 62 -9.10 10.11 -4.54
C VAL A 62 -8.07 10.27 -3.42
N ALA A 63 -6.78 10.05 -3.69
CA ALA A 63 -5.74 10.22 -2.68
C ALA A 63 -5.64 11.67 -2.16
N ARG A 64 -5.87 12.67 -3.01
CA ARG A 64 -5.96 14.10 -2.61
C ARG A 64 -7.18 14.40 -1.74
N HIS A 65 -8.29 13.70 -1.94
CA HIS A 65 -9.45 13.81 -1.04
C HIS A 65 -9.19 13.17 0.34
N VAL A 66 -8.32 12.18 0.40
CA VAL A 66 -7.87 11.59 1.67
C VAL A 66 -6.88 12.52 2.37
N PHE A 67 -5.98 13.13 1.62
CA PHE A 67 -4.91 14.01 2.12
C PHE A 67 -4.97 15.40 1.44
N PRO A 68 -5.85 16.32 1.91
CA PRO A 68 -6.13 17.57 1.20
C PRO A 68 -5.04 18.63 1.29
N ARG A 69 -4.08 18.48 2.21
CA ARG A 69 -3.01 19.48 2.45
C ARG A 69 -1.70 19.06 1.81
N GLU A 70 -1.23 17.86 2.13
CA GLU A 70 0.04 17.32 1.68
C GLU A 70 -0.05 15.79 1.56
N PRO A 71 0.73 15.15 0.67
CA PRO A 71 0.75 13.69 0.56
C PRO A 71 1.09 13.03 1.91
N GLY A 72 0.16 12.22 2.42
CA GLY A 72 0.36 11.43 3.65
C GLY A 72 0.87 10.02 3.38
N PRO A 73 0.96 9.18 4.43
CA PRO A 73 1.36 7.79 4.31
C PRO A 73 0.29 6.95 3.60
N ILE A 74 0.69 6.08 2.67
CA ILE A 74 -0.23 5.20 1.94
C ILE A 74 0.24 3.74 1.92
N THR A 75 -0.69 2.84 1.59
CA THR A 75 -0.43 1.42 1.31
C THR A 75 -0.83 1.09 -0.14
N VAL A 76 0.00 0.30 -0.83
CA VAL A 76 -0.21 -0.11 -2.23
C VAL A 76 -0.09 -1.62 -2.39
N SER A 77 -0.68 -2.18 -3.44
CA SER A 77 -0.70 -3.63 -3.72
C SER A 77 0.26 -4.06 -4.83
N THR A 78 0.94 -3.10 -5.47
CA THR A 78 1.89 -3.36 -6.55
C THR A 78 2.99 -2.30 -6.56
N ILE A 79 4.15 -2.65 -7.10
CA ILE A 79 5.23 -1.67 -7.32
C ILE A 79 4.84 -0.62 -8.38
N ALA A 80 3.97 -0.97 -9.33
CA ALA A 80 3.44 -0.02 -10.31
C ALA A 80 2.59 1.08 -9.66
N GLU A 81 1.76 0.73 -8.66
CA GLU A 81 1.07 1.72 -7.85
C GLU A 81 2.05 2.58 -7.03
N ALA A 82 3.10 1.98 -6.45
CA ALA A 82 4.13 2.74 -5.74
C ALA A 82 4.81 3.76 -6.66
N GLU A 83 5.18 3.36 -7.88
CA GLU A 83 5.74 4.24 -8.91
C GLU A 83 4.78 5.37 -9.28
N TYR A 84 3.50 5.05 -9.49
CA TYR A 84 2.45 6.02 -9.80
C TYR A 84 2.30 7.07 -8.70
N PHE A 85 2.13 6.67 -7.44
CA PHE A 85 1.96 7.61 -6.34
C PHE A 85 3.24 8.37 -6.00
N ALA A 86 4.41 7.75 -6.11
CA ALA A 86 5.69 8.43 -5.96
C ALA A 86 5.87 9.56 -6.99
N GLY A 87 5.44 9.34 -8.24
CA GLY A 87 5.40 10.37 -9.28
C GLY A 87 4.48 11.55 -8.97
N HIS A 88 3.54 11.39 -8.04
CA HIS A 88 2.64 12.43 -7.56
C HIS A 88 3.02 12.98 -6.18
N GLY A 89 4.24 12.69 -5.71
CA GLY A 89 4.79 13.28 -4.49
C GLY A 89 4.54 12.49 -3.20
N PHE A 90 3.89 11.32 -3.24
CA PHE A 90 3.77 10.46 -2.06
C PHE A 90 5.13 9.84 -1.72
N ARG A 91 5.58 10.03 -0.48
CA ARG A 91 6.92 9.61 -0.03
C ARG A 91 6.93 8.47 0.96
N ASP A 92 5.90 8.33 1.79
CA ASP A 92 5.81 7.24 2.75
C ASP A 92 4.83 6.18 2.24
N ILE A 93 5.36 5.07 1.73
CA ILE A 93 4.59 4.03 1.05
C ILE A 93 4.87 2.66 1.68
N THR A 94 3.83 1.88 1.93
CA THR A 94 3.95 0.46 2.28
C THR A 94 3.49 -0.39 1.10
N TYR A 95 4.34 -1.29 0.62
CA TYR A 95 3.95 -2.36 -0.30
C TYR A 95 3.46 -3.56 0.52
N ALA A 96 2.15 -3.67 0.68
CA ALA A 96 1.53 -4.68 1.55
C ALA A 96 1.19 -5.97 0.79
N VAL A 97 2.21 -6.56 0.17
CA VAL A 97 2.17 -7.87 -0.47
C VAL A 97 3.52 -8.53 -0.27
N GLY A 98 3.53 -9.82 0.07
CA GLY A 98 4.75 -10.61 0.24
C GLY A 98 5.72 -10.42 -0.93
N MET A 99 6.93 -9.95 -0.62
CA MET A 99 7.91 -9.60 -1.64
C MET A 99 8.53 -10.83 -2.30
N SER A 100 8.85 -10.70 -3.58
CA SER A 100 9.87 -11.51 -4.25
C SER A 100 11.18 -10.73 -4.38
N ALA A 101 12.31 -11.42 -4.59
CA ALA A 101 13.60 -10.77 -4.84
C ALA A 101 13.53 -9.75 -6.00
N ALA A 102 12.83 -10.08 -7.09
CA ALA A 102 12.64 -9.17 -8.22
C ALA A 102 11.83 -7.92 -7.83
N SER A 103 10.75 -8.08 -7.05
CA SER A 103 9.96 -6.95 -6.57
C SER A 103 10.74 -6.06 -5.60
N ALA A 104 11.56 -6.65 -4.72
CA ALA A 104 12.40 -5.93 -3.78
C ALA A 104 13.50 -5.12 -4.49
N ILE A 105 14.16 -5.70 -5.50
CA ILE A 105 15.12 -4.97 -6.34
C ILE A 105 14.44 -3.80 -7.06
N ARG A 106 13.25 -4.01 -7.64
CA ARG A 106 12.49 -2.95 -8.32
C ARG A 106 12.11 -1.83 -7.35
N ALA A 107 11.61 -2.19 -6.16
CA ALA A 107 11.26 -1.27 -5.09
C ALA A 107 12.46 -0.43 -4.64
N MET A 108 13.62 -1.04 -4.41
CA MET A 108 14.81 -0.33 -3.97
C MET A 108 15.40 0.56 -5.08
N LYS A 109 15.29 0.16 -6.36
CA LYS A 109 15.60 1.05 -7.50
C LYS A 109 14.64 2.24 -7.60
N LEU A 110 13.38 2.10 -7.17
CA LEU A 110 12.45 3.22 -7.05
C LEU A 110 12.88 4.15 -5.90
N CYS A 111 13.21 3.60 -4.73
CA CYS A 111 13.73 4.37 -3.59
C CYS A 111 14.96 5.19 -3.99
N ARG A 112 15.96 4.55 -4.61
CA ARG A 112 17.18 5.22 -5.04
C ARG A 112 16.94 6.39 -5.98
N ARG A 113 16.05 6.23 -6.97
CA ARG A 113 15.84 7.25 -8.01
C ARG A 113 14.95 8.40 -7.54
N THR A 114 14.03 8.14 -6.62
CA THR A 114 13.01 9.13 -6.22
C THR A 114 13.24 9.70 -4.84
N GLY A 115 13.89 8.97 -3.93
CA GLY A 115 13.91 9.29 -2.49
C GLY A 115 12.60 8.93 -1.78
N VAL A 116 11.77 8.06 -2.36
CA VAL A 116 10.60 7.50 -1.67
C VAL A 116 11.07 6.55 -0.55
N ASP A 117 10.37 6.58 0.58
CA ASP A 117 10.49 5.59 1.66
C ASP A 117 9.44 4.51 1.44
N LEU A 118 9.81 3.47 0.69
CA LEU A 118 8.97 2.32 0.37
C LEU A 118 9.33 1.13 1.27
N LYS A 119 8.39 0.73 2.11
CA LYS A 119 8.50 -0.40 3.05
C LYS A 119 7.97 -1.67 2.38
N LEU A 120 8.74 -2.76 2.45
CA LEU A 120 8.36 -4.08 1.92
C LEU A 120 7.66 -4.92 2.99
N LEU A 121 7.04 -6.02 2.58
CA LEU A 121 6.38 -6.98 3.46
C LEU A 121 6.94 -8.37 3.18
N LEU A 122 7.22 -9.13 4.23
CA LEU A 122 7.71 -10.51 4.16
C LEU A 122 7.20 -11.33 5.34
N ASP A 123 7.23 -12.64 5.22
CA ASP A 123 6.81 -13.59 6.25
C ASP A 123 7.64 -14.88 6.27
N THR A 124 8.67 -14.99 5.41
CA THR A 124 9.53 -16.18 5.36
C THR A 124 11.01 -15.88 5.53
N VAL A 125 11.77 -16.91 5.92
CA VAL A 125 13.23 -16.86 6.05
C VAL A 125 13.88 -16.63 4.68
N GLU A 126 13.37 -17.27 3.63
CA GLU A 126 13.88 -17.15 2.27
C GLU A 126 13.75 -15.72 1.74
N GLN A 127 12.64 -15.04 2.07
CA GLN A 127 12.47 -13.63 1.75
C GLN A 127 13.43 -12.74 2.55
N ALA A 128 13.65 -13.03 3.83
CA ALA A 128 14.61 -12.28 4.64
C ALA A 128 16.05 -12.46 4.11
N ASP A 129 16.44 -13.67 3.73
CA ASP A 129 17.78 -14.01 3.26
C ASP A 129 18.17 -13.28 1.96
N VAL A 130 17.21 -12.88 1.11
CA VAL A 130 17.53 -12.13 -0.12
C VAL A 130 17.83 -10.64 0.14
N LEU A 131 17.54 -10.10 1.32
CA LEU A 131 17.66 -8.66 1.60
C LEU A 131 19.08 -8.12 1.49
N ALA A 132 20.09 -8.91 1.89
CA ALA A 132 21.49 -8.53 1.77
C ALA A 132 21.88 -8.33 0.30
N ASN A 133 21.48 -9.26 -0.57
CA ASN A 133 21.72 -9.19 -2.01
C ASN A 133 20.97 -8.01 -2.65
N VAL A 134 19.74 -7.73 -2.21
CA VAL A 134 18.97 -6.55 -2.66
C VAL A 134 19.71 -5.26 -2.31
N ARG A 135 20.23 -5.15 -1.08
CA ARG A 135 21.02 -4.00 -0.65
C ARG A 135 22.27 -3.84 -1.49
N GLU A 136 23.05 -4.90 -1.68
CA GLU A 136 24.27 -4.87 -2.49
C GLU A 136 23.96 -4.44 -3.94
N ALA A 137 22.93 -5.02 -4.55
CA ALA A 137 22.57 -4.74 -5.94
C ALA A 137 22.02 -3.31 -6.17
N THR A 138 21.48 -2.66 -5.13
CA THR A 138 20.77 -1.38 -5.27
C THR A 138 21.45 -0.22 -4.56
N GLY A 139 22.31 -0.48 -3.58
CA GLY A 139 22.90 0.51 -2.69
C GLY A 139 21.91 1.13 -1.70
N VAL A 140 20.70 0.56 -1.55
CA VAL A 140 19.66 1.06 -0.65
C VAL A 140 19.37 0.01 0.42
N THR A 141 19.34 0.44 1.68
CA THR A 141 18.93 -0.41 2.81
C THR A 141 17.42 -0.64 2.78
N PRO A 142 16.95 -1.89 2.62
CA PRO A 142 15.51 -2.17 2.64
C PRO A 142 14.92 -1.91 4.02
N SER A 143 13.71 -1.37 4.04
CA SER A 143 12.87 -1.31 5.25
C SER A 143 11.70 -2.27 5.09
N VAL A 144 11.45 -3.12 6.08
CA VAL A 144 10.49 -4.23 5.97
C VAL A 144 9.58 -4.34 7.19
N PHE A 145 8.34 -4.76 6.95
CA PHE A 145 7.45 -5.31 7.96
C PHE A 145 7.47 -6.84 7.87
N ILE A 146 7.24 -7.50 9.00
CA ILE A 146 6.88 -8.92 9.02
C ILE A 146 5.35 -9.04 9.03
N GLU A 147 4.78 -9.78 8.09
CA GLU A 147 3.34 -10.04 8.03
C GLU A 147 2.94 -11.01 9.14
N LEU A 148 1.91 -10.64 9.91
CA LEU A 148 1.30 -11.50 10.91
C LEU A 148 -0.02 -12.02 10.38
N ASP A 149 -0.20 -13.33 10.51
CA ASP A 149 -1.46 -13.99 10.29
C ASP A 149 -2.32 -13.90 11.57
N CYS A 150 -3.34 -13.02 11.53
CA CYS A 150 -4.29 -12.84 12.61
C CYS A 150 -5.65 -13.52 12.36
N ASP A 151 -5.82 -14.24 11.25
CA ASP A 151 -7.13 -14.78 10.87
C ASP A 151 -7.14 -16.15 10.16
N ASP A 152 -6.01 -16.84 9.98
CA ASP A 152 -5.83 -18.21 9.46
C ASP A 152 -6.03 -18.40 7.94
N HIS A 153 -6.08 -17.34 7.12
CA HIS A 153 -6.62 -17.49 5.76
C HIS A 153 -5.70 -17.17 4.58
N ARG A 154 -4.62 -16.40 4.75
CA ARG A 154 -3.88 -15.89 3.58
C ARG A 154 -2.36 -16.05 3.64
N GLY A 155 -1.72 -15.36 4.56
CA GLY A 155 -0.27 -15.22 4.64
C GLY A 155 0.13 -14.53 5.93
N GLY A 156 1.42 -14.54 6.24
CA GLY A 156 1.94 -14.12 7.53
C GLY A 156 2.23 -15.28 8.46
N LEU A 157 3.03 -14.98 9.48
CA LEU A 157 3.35 -15.89 10.57
C LEU A 157 2.36 -15.70 11.71
N LYS A 158 2.05 -16.77 12.44
CA LYS A 158 1.29 -16.63 13.67
C LYS A 158 2.08 -15.80 14.69
N PRO A 159 1.41 -14.99 15.52
CA PRO A 159 2.10 -14.19 16.54
C PRO A 159 2.95 -15.00 17.52
N ASP A 160 2.61 -16.28 17.73
CA ASP A 160 3.31 -17.22 18.60
C ASP A 160 4.19 -18.24 17.84
N ASP A 161 4.30 -18.13 16.51
CA ASP A 161 5.18 -19.00 15.73
C ASP A 161 6.65 -18.64 16.04
N PRO A 162 7.49 -19.58 16.51
CA PRO A 162 8.91 -19.32 16.76
C PRO A 162 9.67 -18.82 15.52
N LYS A 163 9.19 -19.11 14.30
CA LYS A 163 9.75 -18.59 13.05
C LYS A 163 9.68 -17.07 12.96
N LEU A 164 8.77 -16.41 13.68
CA LEU A 164 8.71 -14.95 13.71
C LEU A 164 10.03 -14.34 14.18
N LEU A 165 10.61 -14.91 15.23
CA LEU A 165 11.91 -14.47 15.75
C LEU A 165 13.04 -14.85 14.81
N GLU A 166 12.97 -16.02 14.16
CA GLU A 166 13.95 -16.42 13.16
C GLU A 166 13.98 -15.43 11.99
N VAL A 167 12.83 -15.12 11.40
CA VAL A 167 12.69 -14.15 10.31
C VAL A 167 13.19 -12.77 10.73
N ALA A 168 12.81 -12.29 11.92
CA ALA A 168 13.29 -11.01 12.44
C ALA A 168 14.82 -10.97 12.58
N ASN A 169 15.43 -12.04 13.10
CA ASN A 169 16.88 -12.15 13.21
C ASN A 169 17.56 -12.15 11.84
N ARG A 170 16.97 -12.82 10.84
CA ARG A 170 17.49 -12.81 9.46
C ARG A 170 17.40 -11.44 8.80
N VAL A 171 16.32 -10.69 9.01
CA VAL A 171 16.19 -9.30 8.53
C VAL A 171 17.31 -8.42 9.10
N VAL A 172 17.54 -8.51 10.41
CA VAL A 172 18.59 -7.72 11.09
C VAL A 172 19.99 -8.16 10.64
N ALA A 173 20.25 -9.47 10.55
CA ALA A 173 21.54 -10.01 10.08
C ALA A 173 21.83 -9.63 8.62
N ALA A 174 20.80 -9.57 7.78
CA ALA A 174 20.91 -9.04 6.42
C ALA A 174 21.20 -7.54 6.38
N GLY A 175 21.15 -6.84 7.52
CA GLY A 175 21.33 -5.40 7.68
C GLY A 175 20.26 -4.57 6.98
N ALA A 176 19.02 -5.06 7.01
CA ALA A 176 17.81 -4.32 6.65
C ALA A 176 17.16 -3.71 7.90
N ASN A 177 16.29 -2.72 7.71
CA ASN A 177 15.55 -2.11 8.81
C ASN A 177 14.26 -2.89 9.06
N LEU A 178 14.16 -3.54 10.21
CA LEU A 178 12.88 -4.08 10.68
C LEU A 178 12.02 -2.94 11.22
N VAL A 179 10.98 -2.56 10.48
CA VAL A 179 10.07 -1.45 10.85
C VAL A 179 9.08 -1.88 11.92
N GLY A 180 8.70 -3.15 11.91
CA GLY A 180 7.75 -3.74 12.85
C GLY A 180 6.98 -4.89 12.21
N VAL A 181 5.73 -5.06 12.65
CA VAL A 181 4.81 -6.07 12.14
C VAL A 181 3.62 -5.42 11.42
N LEU A 182 3.00 -6.15 10.50
CA LEU A 182 1.78 -5.73 9.79
C LEU A 182 0.79 -6.88 9.80
N ALA A 183 -0.44 -6.63 10.23
CA ALA A 183 -1.53 -7.60 10.20
C ALA A 183 -2.69 -7.07 9.34
N HIS A 184 -3.39 -7.97 8.66
CA HIS A 184 -4.61 -7.65 7.93
C HIS A 184 -5.73 -8.61 8.36
N ALA A 185 -6.72 -8.10 9.09
CA ALA A 185 -7.90 -8.87 9.50
C ALA A 185 -8.91 -9.00 8.35
N GLY A 186 -8.56 -9.80 7.34
CA GLY A 186 -9.41 -10.09 6.18
C GLY A 186 -10.69 -10.83 6.55
N GLU A 187 -10.68 -11.74 7.51
CA GLU A 187 -11.88 -12.50 7.89
C GLU A 187 -13.02 -11.62 8.44
N SER A 188 -12.74 -10.36 8.80
CA SER A 188 -13.78 -9.41 9.15
C SER A 188 -14.86 -9.24 8.07
N TYR A 189 -14.57 -9.52 6.79
CA TYR A 189 -15.58 -9.49 5.71
C TYR A 189 -16.63 -10.60 5.81
N SER A 190 -16.30 -11.72 6.44
CA SER A 190 -17.18 -12.87 6.65
C SER A 190 -18.06 -12.73 7.90
N LEU A 191 -17.79 -11.71 8.72
CA LEU A 191 -18.48 -11.46 9.98
C LEU A 191 -19.52 -10.35 9.80
N SER A 192 -20.67 -10.53 10.47
CA SER A 192 -21.71 -9.52 10.55
C SER A 192 -22.13 -9.38 12.01
N THR A 193 -22.10 -8.15 12.53
CA THR A 193 -22.72 -7.81 13.81
C THR A 193 -23.87 -6.86 13.51
N PRO A 194 -25.09 -7.38 13.29
CA PRO A 194 -26.25 -6.53 13.03
C PRO A 194 -26.46 -5.56 14.21
N GLY A 195 -26.32 -4.25 13.97
CA GLY A 195 -26.56 -3.19 14.96
C GLY A 195 -25.32 -2.59 15.64
N ALA A 196 -24.10 -2.99 15.25
CA ALA A 196 -22.86 -2.31 15.65
C ALA A 196 -22.62 -1.00 14.88
#